data_AF-A0A2E8JQ91-F1
#
_entry.id   AF-A0A2E8JQ91-F1
#
_cell.length_a   1.000
_cell.length_b   1.000
_cell.length_c   1.000
_cell.angle_alpha   90.00
_cell.angle_beta   90.00
_cell.angle_gamma   90.00
#
_symmetry.space_group_name_H-M   'P 1'
#
loop_
_entity.id
_entity.type
_entity.pdbx_description
1 polymer ?
#
loop_
_entity_poly.entity_id
_entity_poly.type
_entity_poly.pdbx_seq_one_letter_code
_entity_poly.pdbx_strand_id
1 'polypeptide(L)'
;MDFKTKRSIPVTKLERPAGVLENPNFRRWFGESKVIDGGGKPLVVYHGTRPGNDITQFRIPNDRDGIYFTPDASYADGFTNDLRGDASLAGSIYPVYLSVKNPYVVHADDIDNDAAQSFLYRGLNRTELENQGYDGAMLYLEGELDQVIVFNHMQIKSATSNNGLFDPENPDITR
;
A
#
# COMPACT_ATOMS: atom_id res chain seq x y z
N MET A 1 -8.21 -6.48 -20.51
CA MET A 1 -9.02 -6.10 -19.34
C MET A 1 -9.21 -4.60 -19.46
N ASP A 2 -10.42 -4.15 -19.73
CA ASP A 2 -10.72 -2.72 -19.85
C ASP A 2 -10.79 -2.11 -18.45
N PHE A 3 -9.77 -1.34 -18.08
CA PHE A 3 -9.74 -0.58 -16.82
C PHE A 3 -10.57 0.73 -16.90
N LYS A 4 -11.43 0.90 -17.91
CA LYS A 4 -12.17 2.14 -18.21
C LYS A 4 -13.46 2.38 -17.41
N THR A 5 -13.73 1.62 -16.36
CA THR A 5 -14.81 2.00 -15.43
C THR A 5 -14.27 2.96 -14.38
N LYS A 6 -14.48 4.26 -14.62
CA LYS A 6 -14.52 5.31 -13.61
C LYS A 6 -15.22 4.77 -12.36
N ARG A 7 -14.46 4.52 -11.31
CA ARG A 7 -15.01 4.27 -9.97
C ARG A 7 -14.17 5.06 -8.99
N SER A 8 -14.44 6.36 -8.95
CA SER A 8 -14.27 7.12 -7.71
C SER A 8 -15.23 6.51 -6.69
N ILE A 9 -14.82 5.41 -6.07
CA ILE A 9 -15.43 4.99 -4.82
C ILE A 9 -14.97 6.03 -3.82
N PRO A 10 -15.88 6.77 -3.18
CA PRO A 10 -15.48 7.72 -2.16
C PRO A 10 -14.62 6.99 -1.13
N VAL A 11 -13.60 7.67 -0.60
CA VAL A 11 -12.70 7.26 0.50
C VAL A 11 -13.48 6.97 1.81
N THR A 12 -14.80 6.76 1.73
CA THR A 12 -15.69 6.51 2.83
C THR A 12 -15.42 5.16 3.46
N LYS A 13 -14.69 5.29 4.57
CA LYS A 13 -15.10 4.83 5.90
C LYS A 13 -14.79 3.37 6.19
N LEU A 14 -13.51 3.02 6.07
CA LEU A 14 -12.93 2.19 7.11
C LEU A 14 -12.49 3.13 8.24
N GLU A 15 -13.23 3.05 9.35
CA GLU A 15 -12.93 3.81 10.54
C GLU A 15 -11.48 3.50 10.94
N ARG A 16 -10.60 4.51 10.92
CA ARG A 16 -9.31 4.42 11.59
C ARG A 16 -9.59 3.77 12.96
N PRO A 17 -8.89 2.71 13.36
CA PRO A 17 -9.13 2.10 14.66
C PRO A 17 -9.15 3.20 15.72
N ALA A 18 -10.20 3.23 16.53
CA ALA A 18 -10.34 4.25 17.55
C ALA A 18 -9.06 4.28 18.43
N GLY A 19 -8.52 5.48 18.67
CA GLY A 19 -7.32 5.67 19.47
C GLY A 19 -5.98 5.42 18.77
N VAL A 20 -5.92 5.00 17.48
CA VAL A 20 -4.62 4.77 16.80
C VAL A 20 -3.77 6.04 16.77
N LEU A 21 -4.39 7.20 16.55
CA LEU A 21 -3.68 8.49 16.52
C LEU A 21 -3.20 8.93 17.91
N GLU A 22 -3.86 8.44 18.96
CA GLU A 22 -3.52 8.71 20.36
C GLU A 22 -2.41 7.79 20.87
N ASN A 23 -2.15 6.68 20.16
CA ASN A 23 -1.08 5.76 20.48
C ASN A 23 0.32 6.37 20.18
N PRO A 24 1.18 6.55 21.20
CA PRO A 24 2.52 7.11 21.01
C PRO A 24 3.45 6.21 20.17
N ASN A 25 3.28 4.89 20.23
CA ASN A 25 4.07 3.96 19.43
C ASN A 25 3.72 4.11 17.94
N PHE A 26 2.43 4.23 17.63
CA PHE A 26 1.97 4.50 16.27
C PHE A 26 2.57 5.81 15.76
N ARG A 27 2.47 6.92 16.51
CA ARG A 27 3.04 8.20 16.10
C ARG A 27 4.55 8.13 15.87
N ARG A 28 5.27 7.39 16.71
CA ARG A 28 6.73 7.19 16.56
C ARG A 28 7.08 6.39 15.31
N TRP A 29 6.36 5.30 15.06
CA TRP A 29 6.62 4.43 13.91
C TRP A 29 6.16 5.06 12.58
N PHE A 30 4.95 5.61 12.55
CA PHE A 30 4.40 6.31 11.39
C PHE A 30 5.21 7.56 11.07
N GLY A 31 5.58 8.34 12.11
CA GLY A 31 6.51 9.47 12.00
C GLY A 31 6.08 10.48 10.93
N GLU A 32 7.00 10.79 10.03
CA GLU A 32 6.82 11.77 8.94
C GLU A 32 6.31 11.14 7.63
N SER A 33 5.68 9.96 7.72
CA SER A 33 5.16 9.26 6.54
C SER A 33 4.30 10.16 5.66
N LYS A 34 4.48 10.04 4.35
CA LYS A 34 3.75 10.77 3.30
C LYS A 34 2.47 10.06 2.87
N VAL A 35 2.19 8.86 3.41
CA VAL A 35 0.95 8.11 3.14
C VAL A 35 -0.17 8.63 4.04
N ILE A 36 -0.65 9.82 3.69
CA ILE A 36 -1.68 10.59 4.41
C ILE A 36 -2.87 10.90 3.49
N ASP A 37 -4.02 11.17 4.08
CA ASP A 37 -5.19 11.66 3.36
C ASP A 37 -5.09 13.17 3.07
N GLY A 38 -6.05 13.71 2.31
CA GLY A 38 -6.11 15.15 2.00
C GLY A 38 -6.25 16.07 3.23
N GLY A 39 -6.57 15.53 4.41
CA GLY A 39 -6.59 16.24 5.68
C GLY A 39 -5.29 16.11 6.48
N GLY A 40 -4.25 15.49 5.93
CA GLY A 40 -2.96 15.29 6.58
C GLY A 40 -2.94 14.17 7.62
N LYS A 41 -3.98 13.33 7.68
CA LYS A 41 -4.06 12.24 8.66
C LYS A 41 -3.56 10.94 8.02
N PRO A 42 -3.01 10.01 8.82
CA PRO A 42 -2.61 8.69 8.32
C PRO A 42 -3.72 8.02 7.52
N LEU A 43 -3.35 7.55 6.32
CA LEU A 43 -4.23 6.88 5.38
C LEU A 43 -4.07 5.37 5.49
N VAL A 44 -5.20 4.67 5.57
CA VAL A 44 -5.22 3.20 5.40
C VAL A 44 -5.21 2.90 3.91
N VAL A 45 -4.30 2.03 3.49
CA VAL A 45 -4.20 1.52 2.13
C VAL A 45 -4.31 0.00 2.14
N TYR A 46 -4.53 -0.59 0.97
CA TYR A 46 -4.94 -1.97 0.80
C TYR A 46 -3.97 -2.74 -0.07
N HIS A 47 -3.77 -4.01 0.28
CA HIS A 47 -3.12 -5.01 -0.55
C HIS A 47 -4.00 -6.23 -0.68
N GLY A 48 -4.35 -6.64 -1.89
CA GLY A 48 -5.01 -7.90 -2.16
C GLY A 48 -3.99 -9.01 -2.39
N THR A 49 -4.10 -10.12 -1.65
CA THR A 49 -3.37 -11.35 -1.93
C THR A 49 -4.28 -12.38 -2.58
N ARG A 50 -3.71 -13.20 -3.45
CA ARG A 50 -4.42 -14.32 -4.07
C ARG A 50 -4.74 -15.42 -3.05
N PRO A 51 -5.74 -16.27 -3.32
CA PRO A 51 -6.11 -17.35 -2.42
C PRO A 51 -4.96 -18.31 -2.12
N GLY A 52 -4.99 -18.95 -0.95
CA GLY A 52 -3.95 -19.88 -0.49
C GLY A 52 -2.64 -19.19 -0.05
N ASN A 53 -2.63 -17.86 0.05
CA ASN A 53 -1.49 -17.06 0.47
C ASN A 53 -1.85 -16.14 1.64
N ASP A 54 -2.48 -16.67 2.69
CA ASP A 54 -2.56 -15.92 3.94
C ASP A 54 -1.15 -15.64 4.42
N ILE A 55 -0.82 -14.36 4.57
CA ILE A 55 0.52 -13.92 4.92
C ILE A 55 0.54 -13.40 6.35
N THR A 56 1.56 -13.80 7.09
CA THR A 56 1.87 -13.22 8.40
C THR A 56 2.81 -12.03 8.29
N GLN A 57 3.47 -11.86 7.15
CA GLN A 57 4.37 -10.75 6.85
C GLN A 57 4.45 -10.54 5.34
N PHE A 58 4.68 -9.30 4.92
CA PHE A 58 5.02 -9.04 3.54
C PHE A 58 6.47 -9.41 3.24
N ARG A 59 6.72 -9.88 2.03
CA ARG A 59 8.07 -10.13 1.53
C ARG A 59 8.32 -9.20 0.37
N ILE A 60 9.48 -8.57 0.36
CA ILE A 60 9.90 -7.83 -0.82
C ILE A 60 10.09 -8.86 -1.94
N PRO A 61 9.42 -8.70 -3.09
CA PRO A 61 9.80 -9.45 -4.28
C PRO A 61 11.28 -9.16 -4.62
N ASN A 62 11.91 -9.97 -5.46
CA ASN A 62 13.27 -9.76 -5.96
C ASN A 62 13.56 -8.29 -6.35
N ASP A 63 14.82 -7.93 -6.61
CA ASP A 63 15.38 -6.57 -6.76
C ASP A 63 14.78 -5.61 -7.82
N ARG A 64 13.57 -5.84 -8.35
CA ARG A 64 12.90 -4.91 -9.26
C ARG A 64 12.30 -3.71 -8.54
N ASP A 65 11.23 -3.86 -7.76
CA ASP A 65 10.41 -2.72 -7.31
C ASP A 65 10.08 -2.71 -5.81
N GLY A 66 9.18 -3.56 -5.33
CA GLY A 66 8.68 -3.53 -3.96
C GLY A 66 7.26 -4.08 -3.83
N ILE A 67 6.60 -3.72 -2.75
CA ILE A 67 5.25 -4.20 -2.42
C ILE A 67 4.25 -3.08 -2.73
N TYR A 68 3.22 -3.40 -3.51
CA TYR A 68 2.22 -2.44 -3.99
C TYR A 68 1.04 -2.34 -3.03
N PHE A 69 0.56 -1.12 -2.85
CA PHE A 69 -0.64 -0.80 -2.08
C PHE A 69 -1.42 0.29 -2.81
N THR A 70 -2.73 0.33 -2.62
CA THR A 70 -3.60 1.36 -3.17
C THR A 70 -4.59 1.85 -2.10
N PRO A 71 -5.02 3.12 -2.11
CA PRO A 71 -6.15 3.56 -1.30
C PRO A 71 -7.51 3.03 -1.81
N ASP A 72 -7.59 2.50 -3.04
CA ASP A 72 -8.81 1.89 -3.59
C ASP A 72 -8.91 0.41 -3.17
N ALA A 73 -9.73 0.15 -2.16
CA ALA A 73 -10.01 -1.20 -1.67
C ALA A 73 -10.63 -2.12 -2.74
N SER A 74 -11.44 -1.58 -3.66
CA SER A 74 -12.05 -2.37 -4.74
C SER A 74 -11.04 -2.72 -5.84
N TYR A 75 -10.07 -1.84 -6.10
CA TYR A 75 -8.95 -2.19 -6.95
C TYR A 75 -8.11 -3.31 -6.32
N ALA A 76 -7.80 -3.20 -5.02
CA ALA A 76 -7.09 -4.25 -4.28
C ALA A 76 -7.85 -5.58 -4.26
N ASP A 77 -9.18 -5.56 -4.11
CA ASP A 77 -10.03 -6.75 -4.19
C ASP A 77 -9.93 -7.48 -5.53
N GLY A 78 -9.66 -6.76 -6.62
CA GLY A 78 -9.42 -7.37 -7.93
C GLY A 78 -8.29 -8.43 -7.92
N PHE A 79 -7.37 -8.36 -6.96
CA PHE A 79 -6.24 -9.30 -6.81
C PHE A 79 -6.55 -10.51 -5.91
N THR A 80 -7.74 -10.58 -5.30
CA THR A 80 -8.13 -11.68 -4.40
C THR A 80 -8.72 -12.88 -5.13
N ASN A 81 -9.01 -12.75 -6.42
CA ASN A 81 -9.57 -13.83 -7.23
C ASN A 81 -8.50 -14.79 -7.76
N ASP A 82 -8.78 -16.10 -7.78
CA ASP A 82 -7.92 -17.10 -8.43
C ASP A 82 -7.98 -16.96 -9.97
N LEU A 83 -6.85 -17.19 -10.64
CA LEU A 83 -6.77 -17.37 -12.09
C LEU A 83 -7.40 -18.71 -12.55
N ARG A 84 -7.63 -19.66 -11.64
CA ARG A 84 -8.18 -20.99 -11.98
C ARG A 84 -9.70 -21.11 -11.84
N GLY A 85 -10.38 -20.05 -11.40
CA GLY A 85 -11.85 -20.02 -11.33
C GLY A 85 -12.46 -20.91 -10.24
N ASP A 86 -11.66 -21.33 -9.25
CA ASP A 86 -12.18 -22.03 -8.08
C ASP A 86 -12.66 -21.02 -7.03
N ALA A 87 -13.98 -20.77 -7.02
CA ALA A 87 -14.62 -19.87 -6.08
C ALA A 87 -14.58 -20.36 -4.61
N SER A 88 -14.05 -21.56 -4.33
CA SER A 88 -13.87 -22.06 -2.97
C SER A 88 -12.60 -21.55 -2.28
N LEU A 89 -11.67 -20.95 -3.04
CA LEU A 89 -10.47 -20.32 -2.50
C LEU A 89 -10.64 -18.79 -2.62
N ALA A 90 -10.82 -18.12 -1.48
CA ALA A 90 -10.85 -16.66 -1.41
C ALA A 90 -9.47 -16.11 -1.08
N GLY A 91 -9.07 -15.03 -1.75
CA GLY A 91 -7.91 -14.23 -1.38
C GLY A 91 -8.24 -13.35 -0.18
N SER A 92 -7.22 -12.65 0.31
CA SER A 92 -7.34 -11.80 1.50
C SER A 92 -6.99 -10.36 1.15
N ILE A 93 -7.72 -9.40 1.70
CA ILE A 93 -7.36 -7.98 1.63
C ILE A 93 -6.73 -7.58 2.96
N TYR A 94 -5.56 -6.95 2.90
CA TYR A 94 -4.85 -6.43 4.06
C TYR A 94 -4.94 -4.91 4.11
N PRO A 95 -5.79 -4.34 4.99
CA PRO A 95 -5.74 -2.92 5.32
C PRO A 95 -4.51 -2.65 6.19
N VAL A 96 -3.67 -1.72 5.77
CA VAL A 96 -2.40 -1.40 6.45
C VAL A 96 -2.18 0.11 6.57
N TYR A 97 -1.37 0.48 7.55
CA TYR A 97 -0.65 1.75 7.55
C TYR A 97 0.74 1.55 6.95
N LEU A 98 1.26 2.60 6.32
CA LEU A 98 2.60 2.62 5.73
C LEU A 98 3.46 3.74 6.33
N SER A 99 4.72 3.44 6.63
CA SER A 99 5.74 4.40 7.06
C SER A 99 6.73 4.66 5.91
N VAL A 100 6.34 5.52 4.96
CA VAL A 100 7.14 5.92 3.80
C VAL A 100 7.43 7.42 3.92
N LYS A 101 8.66 7.77 4.32
CA LYS A 101 9.03 9.13 4.77
C LYS A 101 9.63 9.97 3.64
N ASN A 102 10.36 9.33 2.72
CA ASN A 102 10.99 9.96 1.57
C ASN A 102 10.66 9.19 0.29
N PRO A 103 9.41 9.30 -0.23
CA PRO A 103 9.02 8.62 -1.45
C PRO A 103 9.62 9.28 -2.70
N TYR A 104 9.95 8.45 -3.69
CA TYR A 104 10.02 8.91 -5.08
C TYR A 104 8.59 9.17 -5.58
N VAL A 105 8.29 10.40 -6.01
CA VAL A 105 6.92 10.80 -6.37
C VAL A 105 6.78 10.92 -7.88
N VAL A 106 5.80 10.22 -8.44
CA VAL A 106 5.38 10.30 -9.85
C VAL A 106 4.02 10.96 -9.91
N HIS A 107 3.91 12.01 -10.72
CA HIS A 107 2.64 12.65 -11.06
C HIS A 107 2.31 12.36 -12.52
N ALA A 108 1.08 11.96 -12.80
CA ALA A 108 0.57 11.76 -14.14
C ALA A 108 -0.89 12.20 -14.26
N ASP A 109 -1.27 12.65 -15.46
CA ASP A 109 -2.64 13.10 -15.74
C ASP A 109 -3.60 11.93 -15.96
N ASP A 110 -3.10 10.77 -16.38
CA ASP A 110 -3.90 9.55 -16.55
C ASP A 110 -3.02 8.30 -16.46
N ILE A 111 -3.68 7.13 -16.55
CA ILE A 111 -3.02 5.83 -16.49
C ILE A 111 -2.18 5.53 -17.75
N ASP A 112 -2.49 6.13 -18.90
CA ASP A 112 -1.82 5.85 -20.17
C ASP A 112 -0.47 6.60 -20.29
N ASN A 113 -0.21 7.56 -19.39
CA ASN A 113 1.09 8.22 -19.25
C ASN A 113 2.26 7.22 -19.04
N ASP A 114 3.35 7.39 -19.78
CA ASP A 114 4.52 6.49 -19.74
C ASP A 114 5.13 6.32 -18.33
N ALA A 115 5.13 7.37 -17.51
CA ALA A 115 5.63 7.29 -16.14
C ALA A 115 4.67 6.51 -15.23
N ALA A 116 3.36 6.69 -15.40
CA ALA A 116 2.35 5.90 -14.70
C ALA A 116 2.42 4.42 -15.11
N GLN A 117 2.54 4.13 -16.41
CA GLN A 117 2.74 2.78 -16.93
C GLN A 117 4.02 2.15 -16.36
N SER A 118 5.13 2.89 -16.35
CA SER A 118 6.38 2.40 -15.77
C SER A 118 6.24 2.08 -14.29
N PHE A 119 5.49 2.89 -13.53
CA PHE A 119 5.19 2.63 -12.13
C PHE A 119 4.36 1.35 -11.95
N LEU A 120 3.24 1.23 -12.68
CA LEU A 120 2.27 0.15 -12.52
C LEU A 120 2.78 -1.20 -13.03
N TYR A 121 3.61 -1.20 -14.07
CA TYR A 121 4.10 -2.41 -14.74
C TYR A 121 5.52 -2.78 -14.33
N ARG A 122 5.90 -2.50 -13.07
CA ARG A 122 7.16 -2.95 -12.45
C ARG A 122 8.42 -2.45 -13.17
N GLY A 123 8.35 -1.23 -13.70
CA GLY A 123 9.43 -0.55 -14.42
C GLY A 123 10.37 0.25 -13.52
N LEU A 124 10.03 0.45 -12.24
CA LEU A 124 10.94 1.07 -11.28
C LEU A 124 12.08 0.12 -10.89
N ASN A 125 13.23 0.69 -10.57
CA ASN A 125 14.38 -0.01 -10.00
C ASN A 125 14.55 0.42 -8.53
N ARG A 126 14.11 -0.44 -7.61
CA ARG A 126 14.17 -0.23 -6.17
C ARG A 126 15.57 0.12 -5.70
N THR A 127 16.56 -0.68 -6.07
CA THR A 127 17.94 -0.53 -5.61
C THR A 127 18.51 0.82 -6.04
N GLU A 128 18.16 1.27 -7.25
CA GLU A 128 18.55 2.59 -7.73
C GLU A 128 17.88 3.72 -6.94
N LEU A 129 16.58 3.60 -6.66
CA LEU A 129 15.85 4.58 -5.86
C LEU A 129 16.33 4.61 -4.40
N GLU A 130 16.62 3.46 -3.80
CA GLU A 130 17.23 3.35 -2.47
C GLU A 130 18.61 4.02 -2.43
N ASN A 131 19.45 3.83 -3.47
CA ASN A 131 20.75 4.51 -3.59
C ASN A 131 20.62 6.04 -3.75
N GLN A 132 19.48 6.52 -4.25
CA GLN A 132 19.14 7.95 -4.31
C GLN A 132 18.53 8.46 -2.99
N GLY A 133 18.31 7.58 -2.01
CA GLY A 133 17.82 7.91 -0.67
C GLY A 133 16.30 7.80 -0.52
N TYR A 134 15.59 7.26 -1.50
CA TYR A 134 14.15 7.04 -1.40
C TYR A 134 13.83 5.76 -0.60
N ASP A 135 12.77 5.80 0.22
CA ASP A 135 12.31 4.66 1.03
C ASP A 135 10.98 4.05 0.53
N GLY A 136 10.50 4.52 -0.61
CA GLY A 136 9.33 4.02 -1.30
C GLY A 136 9.06 4.82 -2.57
N ALA A 137 7.96 4.54 -3.25
CA ALA A 137 7.50 5.32 -4.38
C ALA A 137 5.99 5.56 -4.29
N MET A 138 5.51 6.70 -4.81
CA MET A 138 4.10 7.07 -4.81
C MET A 138 3.69 7.56 -6.19
N LEU A 139 2.59 7.03 -6.70
CA LEU A 139 1.96 7.48 -7.94
C LEU A 139 0.73 8.31 -7.62
N TYR A 140 0.68 9.53 -8.13
CA TYR A 140 -0.49 10.37 -8.13
C TYR A 140 -1.07 10.47 -9.54
N LEU A 141 -2.34 10.12 -9.70
CA LEU A 141 -3.11 10.30 -10.93
C LEU A 141 -4.12 11.41 -10.73
N GLU A 142 -4.15 12.39 -11.65
CA GLU A 142 -5.04 13.55 -11.56
C GLU A 142 -4.94 14.30 -10.21
N GLY A 143 -3.78 14.23 -9.55
CA GLY A 143 -3.53 14.86 -8.24
C GLY A 143 -3.93 14.02 -7.03
N GLU A 144 -4.54 12.85 -7.22
CA GLU A 144 -4.96 11.93 -6.16
C GLU A 144 -3.98 10.75 -6.05
N LEU A 145 -3.73 10.27 -4.84
CA LEU A 145 -2.85 9.11 -4.61
C LEU A 145 -3.51 7.84 -5.19
N ASP A 146 -2.82 7.16 -6.10
CA ASP A 146 -3.31 5.94 -6.76
C ASP A 146 -2.60 4.67 -6.28
N GLN A 147 -1.27 4.70 -6.23
CA GLN A 147 -0.45 3.58 -5.74
C GLN A 147 0.69 4.04 -4.83
N VAL A 148 1.07 3.15 -3.92
CA VAL A 148 2.28 3.25 -3.09
C VAL A 148 3.08 1.96 -3.26
N ILE A 149 4.38 2.08 -3.52
CA ILE A 149 5.34 0.98 -3.48
C ILE A 149 6.21 1.14 -2.24
N VAL A 150 6.31 0.07 -1.47
CA VAL A 150 7.13 0.01 -0.25
C VAL A 150 8.37 -0.84 -0.49
N PHE A 151 9.53 -0.38 -0.02
CA PHE A 151 10.82 -1.02 -0.28
C PHE A 151 11.30 -1.94 0.85
N ASN A 152 10.78 -1.76 2.06
CA ASN A 152 11.09 -2.56 3.24
C ASN A 152 9.82 -3.00 3.99
N HIS A 153 9.74 -4.29 4.32
CA HIS A 153 8.58 -4.88 4.99
C HIS A 153 8.31 -4.32 6.40
N MET A 154 9.30 -3.72 7.07
CA MET A 154 9.15 -3.03 8.37
C MET A 154 8.34 -1.73 8.28
N GLN A 155 8.17 -1.19 7.07
CA GLN A 155 7.36 0.00 6.80
C GLN A 155 5.86 -0.29 6.77
N ILE A 156 5.44 -1.52 7.05
CA ILE A 156 4.04 -1.96 6.94
C ILE A 156 3.56 -2.45 8.30
N LYS A 157 2.39 -1.98 8.74
CA LYS A 157 1.68 -2.50 9.92
C LYS A 157 0.21 -2.68 9.61
N SER A 158 -0.38 -3.76 10.09
CA SER A 158 -1.81 -4.00 9.95
C SER A 158 -2.61 -2.87 10.60
N ALA A 159 -3.63 -2.39 9.89
CA ALA A 159 -4.56 -1.40 10.42
C ALA A 159 -5.63 -2.05 11.30
N THR A 160 -5.85 -3.37 11.22
CA THR A 160 -6.95 -4.05 11.93
C THR A 160 -6.47 -5.03 12.99
N SER A 161 -5.28 -5.59 12.84
CA SER A 161 -4.78 -6.69 13.67
C SER A 161 -3.62 -6.29 14.56
N ASN A 162 -3.09 -5.06 14.45
CA ASN A 162 -1.97 -4.64 15.30
C ASN A 162 -2.40 -4.51 16.78
N ASN A 163 -1.56 -4.99 17.69
CA ASN A 163 -1.76 -4.99 19.13
C ASN A 163 -1.45 -3.64 19.81
N GLY A 164 -1.15 -2.61 19.03
CA GLY A 164 -0.81 -1.27 19.52
C GLY A 164 0.67 -1.06 19.83
N LEU A 165 1.53 -2.06 19.65
CA LEU A 165 2.98 -1.88 19.84
C LEU A 165 3.64 -1.15 18.68
N PHE A 166 3.12 -1.27 17.45
CA PHE A 166 3.72 -0.67 16.24
C PHE A 166 5.26 -0.81 16.21
N ASP A 167 5.77 -1.98 16.60
CA ASP A 167 7.20 -2.24 16.78
C ASP A 167 7.93 -2.12 15.43
N PRO A 168 8.88 -1.19 15.26
CA PRO A 168 9.57 -0.97 13.99
C PRO A 168 10.41 -2.18 13.53
N GLU A 169 10.74 -3.11 14.44
CA GLU A 169 11.58 -4.28 14.13
C GLU A 169 10.76 -5.57 13.91
N ASN A 170 9.43 -5.50 14.00
CA ASN A 170 8.56 -6.67 13.86
C ASN A 170 7.65 -6.57 12.62
N PRO A 171 7.88 -7.36 11.55
CA PRO A 171 7.08 -7.26 10.33
C PRO A 171 5.79 -8.06 10.36
N ASP A 172 5.46 -8.70 11.48
CA ASP A 172 4.22 -9.46 11.64
C ASP A 172 3.01 -8.53 11.50
N ILE A 173 2.09 -8.89 10.60
CA ILE A 173 0.85 -8.15 10.34
C ILE A 173 -0.38 -8.80 10.99
N THR A 174 -0.19 -9.88 11.75
CA THR A 174 -1.27 -10.56 12.49
C THR A 174 -1.40 -10.11 13.94
N ARG A 175 -0.47 -9.27 14.41
CA ARG A 175 -0.44 -8.77 15.78
C ARG A 175 0.20 -7.39 15.88
#